data_AF-Q73ID4-F1
#
_entry.id   AF-Q73ID4-F1
#
_cell.length_a   1.000
_cell.length_b   1.000
_cell.length_c   1.000
_cell.angle_alpha   90.00
_cell.angle_beta   90.00
_cell.angle_gamma   90.00
#
_symmetry.space_group_name_H-M   'P 1'
#
loop_
_entity.id
_entity.type
_entity.pdbx_description
1 polymer ?
#
loop_
_entity_poly.entity_id
_entity_poly.type
_entity_poly.pdbx_seq_one_letter_code
_entity_poly.pdbx_strand_id
1 'polypeptide(L)'
;MDVSKGGIEMSFTTEVGEISIYLSPSEKGSNKIKVEIDGENRARLNELKNRGKSLGENCLLGGKSVEEAIEHESFERYGSVPNTAMKEPSLG
;
A
#
# COMPACT_ATOMS: atom_id res chain seq x y z
N MET A 1 8.69 -11.87 7.22
CA MET A 1 7.45 -11.89 6.41
C MET A 1 7.69 -12.76 5.20
N ASP A 2 6.75 -13.64 4.86
CA ASP A 2 6.85 -14.49 3.68
C ASP A 2 6.45 -13.67 2.44
N VAL A 3 7.43 -13.15 1.72
CA VAL A 3 7.27 -12.30 0.54
C VAL A 3 6.70 -13.07 -0.68
N SER A 4 6.54 -14.40 -0.56
CA SER A 4 6.08 -15.28 -1.65
C SER A 4 4.58 -15.19 -1.97
N LYS A 5 3.78 -14.44 -1.18
CA LYS A 5 2.33 -14.28 -1.39
C LYS A 5 1.94 -13.06 -2.25
N GLY A 6 2.81 -12.64 -3.17
CA GLY A 6 2.47 -11.59 -4.16
C GLY A 6 2.33 -10.19 -3.57
N GLY A 7 3.12 -9.87 -2.56
CA GLY A 7 3.23 -8.52 -2.00
C GLY A 7 4.28 -7.67 -2.72
N ILE A 8 4.16 -6.36 -2.60
CA ILE A 8 5.14 -5.37 -3.07
C ILE A 8 5.72 -4.67 -1.85
N GLU A 9 7.04 -4.57 -1.78
CA GLU A 9 7.70 -3.64 -0.87
C GLU A 9 7.83 -2.29 -1.58
N MET A 10 7.47 -1.22 -0.87
CA MET A 10 7.64 0.15 -1.33
C MET A 10 8.46 0.92 -0.30
N SER A 11 9.57 1.49 -0.77
CA SER A 11 10.55 2.16 0.09
C SER A 11 10.66 3.64 -0.25
N PHE A 12 10.81 4.45 0.78
CA PHE A 12 11.01 5.89 0.68
C PHE A 12 12.34 6.25 1.31
N THR A 13 13.27 6.81 0.52
CA THR A 13 14.50 7.36 1.05
C THR A 13 14.21 8.71 1.69
N THR A 14 14.51 8.83 2.98
CA THR A 14 14.29 10.07 3.75
C THR A 14 15.56 10.47 4.50
N GLU A 15 15.53 11.64 5.15
CA GLU A 15 16.63 12.11 5.99
C GLU A 15 16.81 11.34 7.31
N VAL A 16 15.82 10.54 7.71
CA VAL A 16 15.89 9.62 8.88
C VAL A 16 16.20 8.19 8.44
N GLY A 17 16.67 8.02 7.21
CA GLY A 17 16.93 6.73 6.59
C GLY A 17 15.79 6.26 5.69
N GLU A 18 15.90 5.03 5.22
CA GLU A 18 14.87 4.39 4.41
C GLU A 18 13.67 3.96 5.28
N ILE A 19 12.47 4.20 4.77
CA ILE A 19 11.22 3.74 5.36
C ILE A 19 10.52 2.84 4.34
N SER A 20 10.43 1.55 4.63
CA SER A 20 9.73 0.56 3.82
C SER A 20 8.34 0.25 4.37
N ILE A 21 7.38 0.06 3.46
CA ILE A 21 6.07 -0.52 3.74
C ILE A 21 5.79 -1.69 2.81
N TYR A 22 4.97 -2.62 3.26
CA TYR A 22 4.58 -3.81 2.52
C TYR A 22 3.12 -3.72 2.13
N LEU A 23 2.86 -3.93 0.84
CA LEU A 23 1.55 -3.90 0.24
C LEU A 23 1.17 -5.30 -0.20
N SER A 24 -0.01 -5.78 0.18
CA SER A 24 -0.50 -7.08 -0.28
C SER A 24 -2.02 -7.07 -0.47
N PRO A 25 -2.60 -7.89 -1.37
CA PRO A 25 -4.04 -8.09 -1.39
C PRO A 25 -4.51 -8.59 -0.02
N SER A 26 -5.58 -8.02 0.53
CA SER A 26 -6.13 -8.52 1.80
C SER A 26 -6.58 -9.97 1.68
N GLU A 27 -7.22 -10.29 0.54
CA GLU A 27 -7.72 -11.61 0.17
C GLU A 27 -7.72 -11.72 -1.38
N LYS A 28 -7.82 -12.95 -1.90
CA LYS A 28 -7.88 -13.19 -3.35
C LYS A 28 -9.14 -12.56 -3.94
N GLY A 29 -8.98 -11.68 -4.94
CA GLY A 29 -10.09 -10.98 -5.60
C GLY A 29 -10.62 -9.75 -4.86
N SER A 30 -10.11 -9.45 -3.66
CA SER A 30 -10.46 -8.24 -2.92
C SER A 30 -9.95 -6.99 -3.62
N ASN A 31 -10.74 -5.90 -3.57
CA ASN A 31 -10.29 -4.56 -3.98
C ASN A 31 -9.42 -3.88 -2.90
N LYS A 32 -9.33 -4.47 -1.71
CA LYS A 32 -8.58 -3.93 -0.59
C LYS A 32 -7.12 -4.40 -0.63
N ILE A 33 -6.21 -3.44 -0.54
CA ILE A 33 -4.78 -3.66 -0.31
C ILE A 33 -4.50 -3.42 1.16
N LYS A 34 -3.88 -4.40 1.82
CA LYS A 34 -3.34 -4.28 3.16
C LYS A 34 -2.01 -3.53 3.10
N VAL A 35 -1.80 -2.64 4.07
CA VAL A 35 -0.54 -1.92 4.28
C VAL A 35 0.05 -2.39 5.60
N GLU A 36 1.28 -2.88 5.56
CA GLU A 36 2.02 -3.29 6.75
C GLU A 36 3.32 -2.49 6.85
N ILE A 37 3.68 -2.14 8.08
CA ILE A 37 4.94 -1.48 8.42
C ILE A 37 5.50 -2.17 9.66
N ASP A 38 6.78 -2.51 9.65
CA ASP A 38 7.42 -3.08 10.82
C ASP A 38 7.73 -2.02 11.89
N GLY A 39 8.17 -2.48 13.07
CA GLY A 39 8.44 -1.60 14.21
C GLY A 39 9.57 -0.60 13.96
N GLU A 40 10.61 -0.98 13.22
CA GLU A 40 11.75 -0.11 12.94
C GLU A 40 11.36 1.02 11.97
N ASN A 41 10.70 0.65 10.87
CA ASN A 41 10.19 1.59 9.89
C ASN A 41 9.13 2.52 10.50
N ARG A 42 8.28 2.01 11.40
CA ARG A 42 7.30 2.82 12.13
C ARG A 42 7.98 3.81 13.09
N ALA A 43 9.09 3.43 13.73
CA ALA A 43 9.86 4.36 14.56
C ALA A 43 10.46 5.51 13.74
N ARG A 44 11.03 5.20 12.57
CA ARG A 44 11.56 6.22 11.63
C ARG A 44 10.46 7.14 11.10
N LEU A 45 9.28 6.59 10.77
CA LEU A 45 8.12 7.40 10.37
C LEU A 45 7.72 8.40 11.47
N ASN A 46 7.69 7.96 12.73
CA ASN A 46 7.38 8.85 13.85
C ASN A 46 8.46 9.93 14.03
N GLU A 47 9.73 9.60 13.83
CA GLU A 47 10.82 10.59 13.86
C GLU A 47 10.67 11.63 12.75
N LEU A 48 10.35 11.19 11.52
CA LEU A 48 10.09 12.08 10.39
C LEU A 48 8.93 13.05 10.68
N LYS A 49 7.83 12.53 11.24
CA LYS A 49 6.67 13.32 11.67
C LYS A 49 7.02 14.34 12.75
N ASN A 50 7.84 13.96 13.73
CA ASN A 50 8.32 14.86 14.78
C ASN A 50 9.18 16.02 14.23
N ARG A 51 9.79 15.84 13.05
CA ARG A 51 10.52 16.90 12.33
C ARG A 51 9.61 17.77 11.44
N GLY A 52 8.30 17.55 11.47
CA GLY A 52 7.31 18.30 10.67
C GLY A 52 7.33 17.92 9.19
N LYS A 53 7.84 16.74 8.83
CA LYS A 53 7.90 16.23 7.46
C LYS A 53 6.90 15.09 7.27
N SER A 54 6.45 14.91 6.03
CA SER A 54 5.54 13.83 5.66
C SER A 54 6.23 12.79 4.79
N LEU A 55 5.79 11.53 4.91
CA LEU A 55 6.30 10.44 4.09
C LEU A 55 5.65 10.45 2.71
N GLY A 56 6.47 10.44 1.65
CA GLY A 56 6.00 10.27 0.28
C GLY A 56 5.12 11.42 -0.20
N GLU A 57 5.54 12.67 0.00
CA GLU A 57 4.84 13.86 -0.50
C GLU A 57 4.43 13.68 -1.97
N ASN A 58 3.15 13.92 -2.26
CA ASN A 58 2.52 13.74 -3.58
C ASN A 58 2.39 12.29 -4.09
N CYS A 59 2.72 11.28 -3.26
CA CYS A 59 2.41 9.88 -3.54
C CYS A 59 1.03 9.52 -2.94
N LEU A 60 0.13 9.01 -3.78
CA LEU A 60 -1.19 8.56 -3.35
C LEU A 60 -1.35 7.05 -3.55
N LEU A 61 -1.89 6.38 -2.53
CA LEU A 61 -2.26 4.98 -2.53
C LEU A 61 -3.79 4.87 -2.53
N GLY A 62 -4.37 4.55 -3.69
CA GLY A 62 -5.84 4.49 -3.82
C GLY A 62 -6.54 5.82 -3.53
N GLY A 63 -5.85 6.95 -3.79
CA GLY A 63 -6.34 8.29 -3.47
C GLY A 63 -6.08 8.76 -2.03
N LYS A 64 -5.47 7.93 -1.17
CA LYS A 64 -5.03 8.32 0.17
C LYS A 64 -3.56 8.69 0.18
N SER A 65 -3.13 9.58 1.07
CA SER A 65 -1.69 9.75 1.33
C SER A 65 -1.08 8.44 1.85
N VAL A 66 0.24 8.30 1.70
CA VAL A 66 0.98 7.14 2.23
C VAL A 66 0.74 6.98 3.74
N GLU A 67 0.74 8.08 4.48
CA GLU A 67 0.57 8.06 5.94
C GLU A 67 -0.84 7.63 6.37
N GLU A 68 -1.88 8.13 5.70
CA GLU A 68 -3.25 7.70 5.95
C GLU A 68 -3.44 6.20 5.64
N ALA A 69 -2.82 5.70 4.57
CA ALA A 69 -2.89 4.29 4.21
C ALA A 69 -2.20 3.40 5.25
N ILE A 70 -1.10 3.86 5.84
CA ILE A 70 -0.41 3.18 6.96
C ILE A 70 -1.26 3.20 8.23
N GLU A 71 -1.87 4.34 8.57
CA GLU A 71 -2.72 4.49 9.76
C GLU A 71 -3.97 3.62 9.67
N HIS A 72 -4.58 3.54 8.49
CA HIS A 72 -5.76 2.72 8.22
C HIS A 72 -5.42 1.25 7.91
N GLU A 73 -4.13 0.92 7.90
CA GLU A 73 -3.56 -0.40 7.56
C GLU A 73 -4.04 -0.95 6.21
N SER A 74 -4.62 -0.09 5.35
CA SER A 74 -5.23 -0.47 4.09
C SER A 74 -5.73 0.69 3.24
N PHE A 75 -5.91 0.42 1.94
CA PHE A 75 -6.61 1.28 0.97
C PHE A 75 -7.30 0.44 -0.11
N GLU A 76 -8.19 1.04 -0.89
CA GLU A 76 -8.85 0.38 -2.04
C GLU A 76 -8.09 0.65 -3.34
N ARG A 77 -7.98 -0.33 -4.23
CA ARG A 77 -7.39 -0.08 -5.56
C ARG A 77 -8.30 0.89 -6.30
N TYR A 78 -7.68 1.90 -6.91
CA TYR A 78 -8.39 2.85 -7.76
C TYR A 78 -8.82 2.15 -9.05
N GLY A 79 -10.10 2.29 -9.42
CA GLY A 79 -10.63 1.69 -10.64
C GLY A 79 -10.72 0.18 -10.57
N SER A 80 -11.65 -0.33 -9.75
CA SER A 80 -12.27 -1.60 -10.10
C SER A 80 -12.93 -1.42 -11.47
N VAL A 81 -12.24 -1.80 -12.55
CA VAL A 81 -12.98 -2.24 -13.74
C VAL A 81 -13.92 -3.31 -13.22
N PRO A 82 -15.24 -3.10 -13.29
CA PRO A 82 -16.16 -4.09 -12.76
C PRO A 82 -15.83 -5.40 -13.46
N ASN A 83 -15.70 -6.47 -12.66
CA ASN A 83 -15.43 -7.82 -13.14
C ASN A 83 -16.66 -8.40 -13.87
N THR A 84 -17.42 -7.57 -14.57
CA THR A 84 -18.54 -7.93 -15.42
C THR A 84 -18.02 -8.17 -16.83
N ALA A 85 -17.99 -9.46 -17.18
CA ALA A 85 -17.90 -10.01 -18.53
C ALA A 85 -16.50 -10.04 -19.18
N MET A 86 -15.64 -10.94 -18.71
CA MET A 86 -15.11 -11.93 -19.65
C MET A 86 -16.14 -13.06 -19.72
N LYS A 87 -17.24 -12.83 -20.44
CA LYS A 87 -18.09 -13.94 -20.87
C LYS A 87 -17.30 -14.57 -22.03
N GLU A 88 -16.79 -15.77 -21.82
CA GLU A 88 -16.19 -16.54 -22.91
C GLU A 88 -17.19 -16.53 -24.09
N PRO A 89 -16.74 -16.25 -25.33
CA PRO A 89 -17.63 -16.35 -26.47
C PRO A 89 -18.06 -17.81 -26.56
N SER A 90 -19.35 -18.07 -26.32
CA SER A 90 -19.95 -19.36 -26.63
C SER A 90 -19.78 -19.57 -28.13
N LEU A 91 -18.93 -20.52 -28.50
CA LEU A 91 -18.87 -21.05 -29.86
C LEU A 91 -20.24 -21.66 -30.15
N GLY A 92 -21.02 -20.95 -30.99
CA GLY A 92 -22.26 -21.46 -31.56
C GLY A 92 -22.01 -22.52 -32.62
#